data_AF-A0A074WM60-F1
#
_entry.id   AF-A0A074WM60-F1
#
_cell.length_a   1.000
_cell.length_b   1.000
_cell.length_c   1.000
_cell.angle_alpha   90.00
_cell.angle_beta   90.00
_cell.angle_gamma   90.00
#
_symmetry.space_group_name_H-M   'P 1'
#
loop_
_entity.id
_entity.type
_entity.pdbx_description
1 polymer ?
#
loop_
_entity_poly.entity_id
_entity_poly.type
_entity_poly.pdbx_seq_one_letter_code
_entity_poly.pdbx_strand_id
1 'polypeptide(L)'
;MTPRTKSQWIPQPFRSFAHSCFKSQANSDGQSPYRAFYQKLKTYPELYETFKAARSRINKEVWAKLRAEPELLRAKQEELRYHHHHRIRFKDVEVRSKSGTRALAHYHAHKHEEILVRTRLIFSWCFGVDVERSAWAREKLPRKTHCPVQQHERTYQFYACCGMQRYMKSAWQSISDPSEFLCNKHYAERGWNLAMPEGYVDVRTLKGIRKRYEELNPGPSSKP
;
A
#
# COMPACT_ATOMS: atom_id res chain seq x y z
N MET A 1 24.04 31.15 14.57
CA MET A 1 23.16 29.96 14.71
C MET A 1 21.74 30.37 14.36
N THR A 2 21.30 30.11 13.12
CA THR A 2 19.94 30.43 12.68
C THR A 2 18.96 29.33 13.14
N PRO A 3 17.80 29.68 13.71
CA PRO A 3 16.85 28.68 14.19
C PRO A 3 16.18 28.00 13.00
N ARG A 4 16.29 26.67 12.93
CA ARG A 4 15.49 25.86 11.99
C ARG A 4 14.02 26.00 12.37
N THR A 5 13.26 26.64 11.49
CA THR A 5 11.80 26.69 11.54
C THR A 5 11.23 25.29 11.64
N LYS A 6 10.25 25.13 12.55
CA LYS A 6 9.46 23.91 12.75
C LYS A 6 8.68 23.59 11.48
N SER A 7 9.35 22.96 10.51
CA SER A 7 8.70 22.19 9.46
C SER A 7 7.82 21.17 10.16
N GLN A 8 6.50 21.36 10.06
CA GLN A 8 5.48 20.47 10.59
C GLN A 8 5.78 19.06 10.09
N TRP A 9 6.33 18.24 10.98
CA TRP A 9 6.61 16.84 10.74
C TRP A 9 5.30 16.13 10.44
N ILE A 10 5.03 15.89 9.16
CA ILE A 10 3.97 14.98 8.72
C ILE A 10 4.47 13.55 9.02
N PRO A 11 3.88 12.82 9.99
CA PRO A 11 4.36 11.49 10.35
C PRO A 11 4.37 10.55 9.14
N GLN A 12 5.41 9.72 8.95
CA GLN A 12 5.52 8.73 7.86
C GLN A 12 4.24 7.94 7.50
N PRO A 13 3.31 7.56 8.42
CA PRO A 13 2.03 6.98 8.02
C PRO A 13 1.21 7.87 7.06
N PHE A 14 1.42 9.18 7.01
CA PHE A 14 0.74 10.09 6.08
C PHE A 14 1.26 10.03 4.65
N ARG A 15 2.49 9.58 4.37
CA ARG A 15 2.94 9.41 2.98
C ARG A 15 2.28 8.19 2.33
N SER A 16 2.09 7.11 3.09
CA SER A 16 1.33 5.95 2.64
C SER A 16 -0.18 6.23 2.61
N PHE A 17 -0.67 7.12 3.48
CA PHE A 17 -2.07 7.54 3.52
C PHE A 17 -2.45 8.57 2.46
N ALA A 18 -1.56 9.50 2.09
CA ALA A 18 -1.79 10.43 0.99
C ALA A 18 -1.96 9.69 -0.35
N HIS A 19 -1.32 8.53 -0.54
CA HIS A 19 -1.61 7.65 -1.67
C HIS A 19 -2.95 6.89 -1.56
N SER A 20 -3.53 6.80 -0.35
CA SER A 20 -4.76 6.06 -0.04
C SER A 20 -6.02 6.94 0.03
N CYS A 21 -5.89 8.24 0.31
CA CYS A 21 -7.01 9.20 0.45
C CYS A 21 -7.80 9.49 -0.82
N PHE A 22 -7.56 8.78 -1.92
CA PHE A 22 -8.45 8.84 -3.09
C PHE A 22 -8.87 7.42 -3.45
N LYS A 23 -9.90 6.92 -2.75
CA LYS A 23 -10.90 6.11 -3.45
C LYS A 23 -11.56 7.06 -4.46
N SER A 24 -11.32 6.82 -5.75
CA SER A 24 -12.15 7.20 -6.91
C SER A 24 -11.32 7.58 -8.14
N GLN A 25 -10.41 6.71 -8.56
CA GLN A 25 -10.27 6.46 -10.00
C GLN A 25 -10.19 4.97 -10.28
N ALA A 26 -10.64 4.14 -9.32
CA ALA A 26 -10.95 2.77 -9.67
C ALA A 26 -12.29 2.81 -10.42
N ASN A 27 -12.39 2.02 -11.47
CA ASN A 27 -13.63 1.81 -12.22
C ASN A 27 -14.68 1.23 -11.24
N SER A 28 -15.96 1.13 -11.63
CA SER A 28 -17.06 0.59 -10.79
C SER A 28 -16.69 -0.70 -10.04
N ASP A 29 -15.78 -1.49 -10.61
CA ASP A 29 -15.35 -2.80 -10.13
C ASP A 29 -14.12 -2.75 -9.20
N GLY A 30 -13.70 -1.58 -8.74
CA GLY A 30 -12.58 -1.42 -7.80
C GLY A 30 -11.17 -1.62 -8.40
N GLN A 31 -11.06 -1.81 -9.71
CA GLN A 31 -9.78 -1.98 -10.40
C GLN A 31 -9.14 -0.67 -10.87
N SER A 32 -7.81 -0.59 -10.88
CA SER A 32 -7.05 0.52 -11.49
C SER A 32 -7.30 0.58 -13.01
N PRO A 33 -7.45 1.78 -13.62
CA PRO A 33 -7.65 1.94 -15.06
C PRO A 33 -6.54 1.29 -15.90
N TYR A 34 -5.32 1.24 -15.36
CA TYR A 34 -4.21 0.51 -15.96
C TYR A 34 -4.50 -0.99 -16.05
N ARG A 35 -4.96 -1.61 -14.95
CA ARG A 35 -5.29 -3.04 -14.91
C ARG A 35 -6.50 -3.35 -15.78
N ALA A 36 -7.52 -2.50 -15.76
CA ALA A 36 -8.71 -2.65 -16.58
C ALA A 36 -8.38 -2.61 -18.08
N PHE A 37 -7.51 -1.68 -18.52
CA PHE A 37 -7.04 -1.62 -19.90
C PHE A 37 -6.33 -2.90 -20.32
N TYR A 38 -5.37 -3.40 -19.53
CA TYR A 38 -4.63 -4.62 -19.88
C TYR A 38 -5.49 -5.88 -19.83
N GLN A 39 -6.48 -5.97 -18.93
CA GLN A 39 -7.44 -7.07 -18.93
C GLN A 39 -8.30 -7.07 -20.18
N LYS A 40 -8.81 -5.91 -20.59
CA LYS A 40 -9.53 -5.78 -21.87
C LYS A 40 -8.63 -6.05 -23.06
N LEU A 41 -7.39 -5.57 -23.06
CA LEU A 41 -6.46 -5.82 -24.17
C LEU A 41 -6.20 -7.32 -24.38
N LYS A 42 -6.15 -8.11 -23.31
CA LYS A 42 -5.95 -9.57 -23.39
C LYS A 42 -7.09 -10.32 -24.07
N THR A 43 -8.29 -9.74 -24.18
CA THR A 43 -9.38 -10.35 -24.94
C THR A 43 -9.18 -10.22 -26.45
N TYR A 44 -8.17 -9.45 -26.89
CA TYR A 44 -7.79 -9.23 -28.28
C TYR A 44 -6.36 -9.77 -28.51
N PRO A 45 -6.17 -11.08 -28.73
CA PRO A 45 -4.86 -11.73 -28.70
C PRO A 45 -3.86 -11.17 -29.73
N GLU A 46 -4.28 -10.90 -30.96
CA GLU A 46 -3.41 -10.30 -31.99
C GLU A 46 -2.99 -8.86 -31.67
N LEU A 47 -3.93 -8.07 -31.14
CA LEU A 47 -3.68 -6.69 -30.75
C LEU A 47 -2.81 -6.63 -29.49
N TYR A 48 -3.00 -7.57 -28.56
CA TYR A 48 -2.19 -7.73 -27.36
C TYR A 48 -0.73 -8.03 -27.70
N GLU A 49 -0.46 -8.99 -28.60
CA GLU A 49 0.91 -9.29 -29.02
C GLU A 49 1.52 -8.12 -29.80
N THR A 50 0.75 -7.43 -30.65
CA THR A 50 1.21 -6.20 -31.33
C THR A 50 1.61 -5.12 -30.30
N PHE A 51 0.77 -4.91 -29.28
CA PHE A 51 1.01 -3.92 -28.23
C PHE A 51 2.22 -4.27 -27.35
N LYS A 52 2.39 -5.56 -27.04
CA LYS A 52 3.52 -6.09 -26.27
C LYS A 52 4.84 -5.99 -27.06
N ALA A 53 4.81 -6.29 -28.36
CA ALA A 53 5.96 -6.13 -29.26
C ALA A 53 6.40 -4.66 -29.35
N ALA A 54 5.45 -3.71 -29.26
CA ALA A 54 5.74 -2.28 -29.27
C ALA A 54 6.47 -1.76 -28.01
N ARG A 55 6.74 -2.60 -27.00
CA ARG A 55 7.58 -2.32 -25.82
C ARG A 55 7.41 -0.90 -25.24
N SER A 56 6.16 -0.47 -25.03
CA SER A 56 5.77 0.84 -24.46
C SER A 56 5.78 2.05 -25.40
N ARG A 57 6.16 1.92 -26.68
CA ARG A 57 6.09 3.00 -27.68
C ARG A 57 4.95 2.71 -28.65
N ILE A 58 3.75 3.18 -28.30
CA ILE A 58 2.57 3.01 -29.14
C ILE A 58 2.79 3.77 -30.46
N ASN A 59 2.99 3.02 -31.54
CA ASN A 59 3.17 3.56 -32.88
C ASN A 59 1.80 3.88 -33.54
N LYS A 60 1.85 4.48 -34.73
CA LYS A 60 0.63 4.89 -35.47
C LYS A 60 -0.30 3.72 -35.79
N GLU A 61 0.26 2.54 -36.04
CA GLU A 61 -0.47 1.31 -36.37
C GLU A 61 -1.25 0.77 -35.17
N VAL A 62 -0.62 0.71 -34.00
CA VAL A 62 -1.30 0.30 -32.75
C VAL A 62 -2.42 1.27 -32.42
N TRP A 63 -2.23 2.58 -32.64
CA TRP A 63 -3.31 3.57 -32.48
C TRP A 63 -4.45 3.38 -33.48
N ALA A 64 -4.17 2.99 -34.72
CA ALA A 64 -5.21 2.68 -35.69
C ALA A 64 -6.05 1.47 -35.25
N LYS A 65 -5.39 0.39 -34.80
CA LYS A 65 -6.08 -0.79 -34.27
C LYS A 65 -6.88 -0.49 -33.00
N LEU A 66 -6.35 0.33 -32.09
CA LEU A 66 -7.09 0.77 -30.90
C LEU A 66 -8.32 1.61 -31.26
N ARG A 67 -8.23 2.48 -32.28
CA ARG A 67 -9.37 3.29 -32.73
C ARG A 67 -10.47 2.46 -33.38
N ALA A 68 -10.13 1.33 -34.00
CA ALA A 68 -11.10 0.39 -34.53
C ALA A 68 -11.94 -0.28 -33.43
N GLU A 69 -11.46 -0.30 -32.18
CA GLU A 69 -12.11 -0.92 -31.02
C GLU A 69 -12.53 0.14 -29.97
N PRO A 70 -13.76 0.68 -30.03
CA PRO A 70 -14.18 1.82 -29.21
C PRO A 70 -14.12 1.58 -27.69
N GLU A 71 -14.37 0.34 -27.25
CA GLU A 71 -14.29 -0.04 -25.84
C GLU A 71 -12.86 0.02 -25.30
N LEU A 72 -11.93 -0.50 -26.10
CA LEU A 72 -10.52 -0.58 -25.75
C LEU A 72 -9.86 0.80 -25.84
N LEU A 73 -10.28 1.63 -26.81
CA LEU A 73 -9.88 3.03 -26.90
C LEU A 73 -10.30 3.82 -25.65
N ARG A 74 -11.54 3.66 -25.19
CA ARG A 74 -12.05 4.30 -23.96
C ARG A 74 -11.21 3.91 -22.75
N ALA A 75 -10.94 2.61 -22.58
CA ALA A 75 -10.10 2.11 -21.49
C ALA A 75 -8.67 2.66 -21.57
N LYS A 76 -8.10 2.77 -22.77
CA LYS A 76 -6.76 3.36 -22.95
C LYS A 76 -6.71 4.84 -22.62
N GLN A 77 -7.72 5.60 -23.02
CA GLN A 77 -7.81 7.03 -22.68
C GLN A 77 -7.93 7.24 -21.16
N GLU A 78 -8.66 6.36 -20.48
CA GLU A 78 -8.78 6.38 -19.02
C GLU A 78 -7.43 6.09 -18.33
N GLU A 79 -6.69 5.09 -18.82
CA GLU A 79 -5.32 4.80 -18.37
C GLU A 79 -4.37 5.98 -18.59
N LEU A 80 -4.43 6.65 -19.73
CA LEU A 80 -3.62 7.84 -20.01
C LEU A 80 -3.97 9.03 -19.09
N ARG A 81 -5.27 9.28 -18.85
CA ARG A 81 -5.72 10.30 -17.90
C ARG A 81 -5.20 10.00 -16.50
N TYR A 82 -5.33 8.76 -16.05
CA TYR A 82 -4.81 8.31 -14.76
C TYR A 82 -3.31 8.58 -14.65
N HIS A 83 -2.50 8.18 -15.64
CA HIS A 83 -1.06 8.44 -15.65
C HIS A 83 -0.71 9.92 -15.71
N HIS A 84 -1.45 10.72 -16.47
CA HIS A 84 -1.25 12.16 -16.56
C HIS A 84 -1.51 12.85 -15.20
N HIS A 85 -2.64 12.56 -14.56
CA HIS A 85 -2.96 13.05 -13.22
C HIS A 85 -1.92 12.60 -12.18
N HIS A 86 -1.52 11.33 -12.23
CA HIS A 86 -0.47 10.80 -11.38
C HIS A 86 0.85 11.55 -11.60
N ARG A 87 1.26 11.79 -12.85
CA ARG A 87 2.50 12.50 -13.20
C ARG A 87 2.49 13.96 -12.74
N ILE A 88 1.41 14.70 -12.99
CA ILE A 88 1.26 16.09 -12.53
C ILE A 88 1.37 16.15 -11.01
N ARG A 89 0.71 15.24 -10.31
CA ARG A 89 0.75 15.16 -8.85
C ARG A 89 2.17 15.06 -8.27
N PHE A 90 3.16 14.46 -8.95
CA PHE A 90 4.53 14.41 -8.40
C PHE A 90 5.41 15.58 -8.82
N LYS A 91 5.12 16.20 -9.96
CA LYS A 91 5.95 17.28 -10.51
C LYS A 91 5.54 18.66 -9.99
N ASP A 92 4.25 18.91 -9.90
CA ASP A 92 3.70 20.20 -9.50
C ASP A 92 3.71 20.36 -7.97
N VAL A 93 4.33 21.43 -7.46
CA VAL A 93 4.44 21.67 -6.01
C VAL A 93 3.11 22.07 -5.39
N GLU A 94 2.26 22.80 -6.13
CA GLU A 94 0.98 23.29 -5.67
C GLU A 94 -0.03 22.14 -5.59
N VAL A 95 -0.06 21.29 -6.63
CA VAL A 95 -0.89 20.08 -6.63
C VAL A 95 -0.46 19.13 -5.51
N ARG A 96 0.84 18.99 -5.23
CA ARG A 96 1.32 18.23 -4.06
C ARG A 96 0.84 18.82 -2.75
N SER A 97 0.96 20.14 -2.58
CA SER A 97 0.54 20.84 -1.37
C SER A 97 -0.96 20.69 -1.12
N LYS A 98 -1.79 20.94 -2.14
CA LYS A 98 -3.26 20.75 -2.10
C LYS A 98 -3.62 19.29 -1.80
N SER A 99 -2.94 18.33 -2.42
CA SER A 99 -3.15 16.90 -2.14
C SER A 99 -2.79 16.53 -0.70
N GLY A 100 -1.71 17.08 -0.17
CA GLY A 100 -1.30 16.89 1.23
C GLY A 100 -2.34 17.45 2.20
N THR A 101 -2.83 18.66 1.93
CA THR A 101 -3.88 19.31 2.73
C THR A 101 -5.17 18.49 2.75
N ARG A 102 -5.63 17.98 1.59
CA ARG A 102 -6.80 17.11 1.49
C ARG A 102 -6.61 15.80 2.26
N ALA A 103 -5.44 15.17 2.14
CA ALA A 103 -5.13 13.95 2.88
C ALA A 103 -5.12 14.17 4.39
N LEU A 104 -4.61 15.33 4.85
CA LEU A 104 -4.62 15.71 6.26
C LEU A 104 -6.05 15.96 6.77
N ALA A 105 -6.86 16.71 6.03
CA ALA A 105 -8.26 16.95 6.36
C ALA A 105 -9.06 15.64 6.46
N HIS A 106 -8.90 14.75 5.47
CA HIS A 106 -9.49 13.41 5.50
C HIS A 106 -9.02 12.62 6.72
N TYR A 107 -7.72 12.62 7.03
CA TYR A 107 -7.26 11.94 8.24
C TYR A 107 -7.94 12.49 9.49
N HIS A 108 -8.02 13.81 9.66
CA HIS A 108 -8.65 14.39 10.85
C HIS A 108 -10.14 14.05 10.97
N ALA A 109 -10.86 14.01 9.85
CA ALA A 109 -12.27 13.62 9.81
C ALA A 109 -12.47 12.13 10.15
N HIS A 110 -11.57 11.25 9.69
CA HIS A 110 -11.75 9.80 9.74
C HIS A 110 -10.83 9.08 10.75
N LYS A 111 -10.01 9.80 11.53
CA LYS A 111 -8.98 9.20 12.43
C LYS A 111 -9.54 8.24 13.48
N HIS A 112 -10.84 8.30 13.74
CA HIS A 112 -11.56 7.45 14.69
C HIS A 112 -12.11 6.18 14.05
N GLU A 113 -12.15 6.10 12.71
CA GLU A 113 -12.60 4.91 12.01
C GLU A 113 -11.67 3.73 12.29
N GLU A 114 -12.27 2.57 12.54
CA GLU A 114 -11.56 1.38 12.99
C GLU A 114 -10.46 0.96 12.01
N ILE A 115 -10.74 1.07 10.71
CA ILE A 115 -9.77 0.78 9.64
C ILE A 115 -8.53 1.67 9.75
N LEU A 116 -8.67 2.96 10.08
CA LEU A 116 -7.54 3.89 10.19
C LEU A 116 -6.77 3.69 11.48
N VAL A 117 -7.48 3.46 12.58
CA VAL A 117 -6.89 3.10 13.86
C VAL A 117 -6.05 1.83 13.72
N ARG A 118 -6.61 0.77 13.12
CA ARG A 118 -5.93 -0.50 12.90
C ARG A 118 -4.72 -0.37 11.98
N THR A 119 -4.90 0.30 10.83
CA THR A 119 -3.81 0.57 9.87
C THR A 119 -2.65 1.30 10.54
N ARG A 120 -2.94 2.32 11.36
CA ARG A 120 -1.93 3.12 12.06
C ARG A 120 -1.22 2.33 13.15
N LEU A 121 -1.97 1.61 14.00
CA LEU A 121 -1.42 0.83 15.10
C LEU A 121 -0.48 -0.26 14.59
N ILE A 122 -0.96 -1.09 13.66
CA ILE A 122 -0.18 -2.18 13.08
C ILE A 122 1.09 -1.65 12.41
N PHE A 123 0.99 -0.56 11.64
CA PHE A 123 2.17 0.06 11.05
C PHE A 123 3.14 0.56 12.10
N SER A 124 2.65 1.28 13.13
CA SER A 124 3.48 1.83 14.19
C SER A 124 4.20 0.75 14.98
N TRP A 125 3.59 -0.43 15.14
CA TRP A 125 4.20 -1.53 15.86
C TRP A 125 5.28 -2.24 15.06
N CYS A 126 5.11 -2.36 13.74
CA CYS A 126 6.01 -3.16 12.91
C CYS A 126 7.04 -2.32 12.17
N PHE A 127 6.76 -1.04 11.93
CA PHE A 127 7.56 -0.14 11.08
C PHE A 127 7.68 1.27 11.70
N GLY A 128 7.54 1.36 13.03
CA GLY A 128 7.66 2.62 13.76
C GLY A 128 9.08 3.18 13.76
N VAL A 129 9.21 4.39 14.32
CA VAL A 129 10.51 5.08 14.47
C VAL A 129 11.38 4.38 15.50
N ASP A 130 10.77 3.77 16.52
CA ASP A 130 11.45 2.95 17.51
C ASP A 130 11.83 1.60 16.86
N VAL A 131 13.09 1.52 16.40
CA VAL A 131 13.61 0.41 15.59
C VAL A 131 13.63 -0.88 16.38
N GLU A 132 14.08 -0.85 17.64
CA GLU A 132 14.19 -2.05 18.49
C GLU A 132 12.81 -2.61 18.82
N ARG A 133 11.89 -1.74 19.25
CA ARG A 133 10.53 -2.15 19.58
C ARG A 133 9.81 -2.68 18.34
N SER A 134 10.07 -2.08 17.18
CA SER A 134 9.48 -2.53 15.93
C SER A 134 10.09 -3.84 15.44
N ALA A 135 11.41 -4.02 15.56
CA ALA A 135 12.10 -5.26 15.23
C ALA A 135 11.55 -6.43 16.06
N TRP A 136 11.40 -6.24 17.36
CA TRP A 136 10.78 -7.23 18.25
C TRP A 136 9.39 -7.67 17.75
N ALA A 137 8.53 -6.73 17.36
CA ALA A 137 7.18 -7.06 16.88
C ALA A 137 7.16 -7.74 15.49
N ARG A 138 8.22 -7.56 14.70
CA ARG A 138 8.40 -8.27 13.42
C ARG A 138 8.92 -9.69 13.64
N GLU A 139 9.88 -9.85 14.54
CA GLU A 139 10.64 -11.10 14.73
C GLU A 139 10.01 -12.08 15.71
N LYS A 140 9.34 -11.59 16.76
CA LYS A 140 8.85 -12.44 17.86
C LYS A 140 7.38 -12.83 17.75
N LEU A 141 6.57 -12.05 17.03
CA LEU A 141 5.13 -12.29 16.99
C LEU A 141 4.73 -13.31 15.90
N PRO A 142 3.98 -14.37 16.24
CA PRO A 142 3.60 -15.42 15.29
C PRO A 142 2.52 -14.91 14.33
N ARG A 143 2.93 -14.54 13.11
CA ARG A 143 2.02 -14.04 12.08
C ARG A 143 1.29 -15.20 11.41
N LYS A 144 -0.01 -15.01 11.16
CA LYS A 144 -0.86 -16.04 10.57
C LYS A 144 -0.69 -16.17 9.05
N THR A 145 -0.66 -15.03 8.35
CA THR A 145 -0.74 -15.05 6.87
C THR A 145 0.37 -14.26 6.18
N HIS A 146 0.78 -13.12 6.75
CA HIS A 146 1.83 -12.28 6.17
C HIS A 146 2.80 -11.79 7.24
N CYS A 147 4.08 -11.82 6.90
CA CYS A 147 5.16 -11.30 7.72
C CYS A 147 5.48 -9.85 7.37
N PRO A 148 5.67 -8.96 8.36
CA PRO A 148 6.13 -7.61 8.12
C PRO A 148 7.62 -7.62 7.76
N VAL A 149 7.94 -7.23 6.53
CA VAL A 149 9.31 -7.17 6.03
C VAL A 149 9.76 -5.71 5.95
N GLN A 150 10.91 -5.42 6.55
CA GLN A 150 11.57 -4.12 6.51
C GLN A 150 12.94 -4.29 5.86
N GLN A 151 13.10 -3.78 4.65
CA GLN A 151 14.37 -3.80 3.93
C GLN A 151 15.26 -2.62 4.33
N HIS A 152 16.58 -2.84 4.27
CA HIS A 152 17.57 -1.80 4.50
C HIS A 152 17.43 -0.66 3.48
N GLU A 153 17.30 -1.04 2.20
CA GLU A 153 17.09 -0.13 1.08
C GLU A 153 15.64 -0.19 0.58
N ARG A 154 15.25 0.81 -0.21
CA ARG A 154 13.95 0.75 -0.88
C ARG A 154 14.07 -0.21 -2.05
N THR A 155 13.08 -1.09 -2.23
CA THR A 155 12.98 -1.92 -3.42
C THR A 155 11.64 -1.72 -4.11
N TYR A 156 11.58 -2.09 -5.38
CA TYR A 156 10.33 -2.14 -6.10
C TYR A 156 9.59 -3.42 -5.72
N GLN A 157 8.42 -3.24 -5.12
CA GLN A 157 7.53 -4.32 -4.73
C GLN A 157 6.22 -4.17 -5.50
N PHE A 158 5.78 -5.25 -6.12
CA PHE A 158 4.46 -5.34 -6.72
C PHE A 158 3.47 -5.85 -5.67
N TYR A 159 2.43 -5.05 -5.39
CA TYR A 159 1.42 -5.37 -4.40
C TYR A 159 0.19 -5.97 -5.07
N ALA A 160 -0.01 -7.28 -4.92
CA ALA A 160 -1.09 -8.02 -5.56
C ALA A 160 -2.48 -7.44 -5.24
N CYS A 161 -2.67 -6.96 -4.00
CA CYS A 161 -3.94 -6.41 -3.52
C CYS A 161 -4.41 -5.15 -4.25
N CYS A 162 -3.49 -4.30 -4.69
CA CYS A 162 -3.83 -3.01 -5.26
C CYS A 162 -3.29 -2.80 -6.68
N GLY A 163 -2.60 -3.80 -7.23
CA GLY A 163 -1.98 -3.76 -8.55
C GLY A 163 -0.94 -2.65 -8.69
N MET A 164 -0.43 -2.13 -7.57
CA MET A 164 0.55 -1.05 -7.57
C MET A 164 1.95 -1.61 -7.45
N GLN A 165 2.88 -1.06 -8.23
CA GLN A 165 4.31 -1.18 -7.96
C GLN A 165 4.75 0.03 -7.14
N ARG A 166 5.38 -0.18 -5.98
CA ARG A 166 5.89 0.93 -5.16
C ARG A 166 7.34 0.73 -4.79
N TYR A 167 8.05 1.85 -4.67
CA TYR A 167 9.44 1.90 -4.22
C TYR A 167 9.47 2.18 -2.71
N MET A 168 9.42 1.14 -1.90
CA MET A 168 9.20 1.20 -0.45
C MET A 168 10.23 0.38 0.31
N LYS A 169 10.42 0.68 1.61
CA LYS A 169 11.24 -0.14 2.50
C LYS A 169 10.42 -1.19 3.27
N SER A 170 9.10 -1.06 3.29
CA SER A 170 8.22 -1.90 4.09
C SER A 170 7.08 -2.50 3.28
N ALA A 171 6.81 -3.77 3.55
CA ALA A 171 5.68 -4.50 3.02
C ALA A 171 5.27 -5.63 3.95
N TRP A 172 4.11 -6.20 3.65
CA TRP A 172 3.62 -7.44 4.25
C TRP A 172 3.80 -8.54 3.21
N GLN A 173 4.77 -9.44 3.40
CA GLN A 173 5.04 -10.55 2.50
C GLN A 173 4.21 -11.76 2.92
N SER A 174 3.57 -12.44 1.97
CA SER A 174 2.83 -13.67 2.26
C SER A 174 3.77 -14.77 2.77
N ILE A 175 3.29 -15.52 3.77
CA ILE A 175 4.03 -16.67 4.32
C ILE A 175 3.98 -17.85 3.36
N SER A 176 2.88 -18.02 2.62
CA SER A 176 2.69 -19.12 1.67
C SER A 176 3.31 -18.85 0.30
N ASP A 177 3.37 -17.58 -0.13
CA ASP A 177 3.95 -17.18 -1.42
C ASP A 177 4.90 -15.98 -1.23
N PRO A 178 6.22 -16.19 -1.23
CA PRO A 178 7.18 -15.10 -1.08
C PRO A 178 7.13 -14.02 -2.16
N SER A 179 6.50 -14.28 -3.30
CA SER A 179 6.34 -13.30 -4.38
C SER A 179 5.16 -12.34 -4.16
N GLU A 180 4.25 -12.68 -3.24
CA GLU A 180 3.05 -11.91 -2.95
C GLU A 180 3.28 -10.89 -1.82
N PHE A 181 2.98 -9.62 -2.12
CA PHE A 181 3.05 -8.54 -1.15
C PHE A 181 1.71 -7.82 -0.97
N LEU A 182 1.40 -7.49 0.27
CA LEU A 182 0.33 -6.58 0.67
C LEU A 182 0.89 -5.25 1.16
N CYS A 183 0.21 -4.17 0.79
CA CYS A 183 0.48 -2.88 1.39
C CYS A 183 -0.20 -2.80 2.76
N ASN A 184 0.30 -1.92 3.64
CA ASN A 184 -0.19 -1.84 5.02
C ASN A 184 -1.71 -1.61 5.15
N LYS A 185 -2.29 -0.81 4.24
CA LYS A 185 -3.74 -0.58 4.19
C LYS A 185 -4.51 -1.88 3.94
N HIS A 186 -4.19 -2.59 2.87
CA HIS A 186 -4.90 -3.82 2.50
C HIS A 186 -4.64 -4.97 3.48
N TYR A 187 -3.46 -5.02 4.08
CA TYR A 187 -3.21 -5.93 5.20
C TYR A 187 -4.15 -5.65 6.37
N ALA A 188 -4.28 -4.38 6.77
CA ALA A 188 -5.15 -3.98 7.85
C ALA A 188 -6.64 -4.07 7.49
N GLU A 189 -7.06 -3.89 6.24
CA GLU A 189 -8.47 -4.00 5.82
C GLU A 189 -9.11 -5.36 6.15
N ARG A 190 -8.29 -6.41 6.29
CA ARG A 190 -8.71 -7.78 6.60
C ARG A 190 -9.25 -8.00 8.03
N GLY A 191 -9.29 -6.95 8.86
CA GLY A 191 -9.81 -7.04 10.23
C GLY A 191 -8.76 -7.46 11.26
N TRP A 192 -9.08 -7.30 12.55
CA TRP A 192 -8.19 -7.68 13.65
C TRP A 192 -7.89 -9.19 13.67
N ASN A 193 -8.87 -10.03 13.33
CA ASN A 193 -8.72 -11.49 13.36
C ASN A 193 -7.59 -12.01 12.46
N LEU A 194 -7.43 -11.41 11.28
CA LEU A 194 -6.42 -11.80 10.29
C LEU A 194 -5.13 -10.98 10.40
N ALA A 195 -5.23 -9.71 10.81
CA ALA A 195 -4.07 -8.81 10.90
C ALA A 195 -3.30 -8.95 12.22
N MET A 196 -3.92 -9.51 13.27
CA MET A 196 -3.23 -9.80 14.53
C MET A 196 -2.58 -11.18 14.52
N PRO A 197 -1.43 -11.31 15.20
CA PRO A 197 -0.87 -12.61 15.57
C PRO A 197 -1.88 -13.47 16.34
N GLU A 198 -1.72 -14.78 16.26
CA GLU A 198 -2.57 -15.73 16.99
C GLU A 198 -2.41 -15.58 18.51
N GLY A 199 -3.53 -15.46 19.23
CA GLY A 199 -3.54 -15.17 20.67
C GLY A 199 -3.48 -13.67 21.05
N TYR A 200 -3.47 -12.76 20.06
CA TYR A 200 -3.36 -11.30 20.31
C TYR A 200 -4.53 -10.49 19.73
N VAL A 201 -5.61 -11.16 19.30
CA VAL A 201 -6.74 -10.56 18.57
C VAL A 201 -7.48 -9.51 19.39
N ASP A 202 -7.45 -9.58 20.72
CA ASP A 202 -8.06 -8.68 21.69
C ASP A 202 -7.16 -7.49 22.06
N VAL A 203 -5.86 -7.57 21.77
CA VAL A 203 -4.88 -6.59 22.24
C VAL A 203 -4.78 -5.38 21.29
N ARG A 204 -4.84 -4.17 21.84
CA ARG A 204 -4.81 -2.90 21.07
C ARG A 204 -3.64 -1.98 21.40
N THR A 205 -2.75 -2.41 22.29
CA THR A 205 -1.55 -1.65 22.66
C THR A 205 -0.33 -2.53 22.58
N LEU A 206 0.80 -1.97 22.13
CA LEU A 206 2.03 -2.75 22.04
C LEU A 206 2.62 -3.12 23.41
N LYS A 207 2.27 -2.37 24.47
CA LYS A 207 2.54 -2.80 25.86
C LYS A 207 1.74 -4.06 26.21
N GLY A 208 0.46 -4.09 25.87
CA GLY A 208 -0.37 -5.30 26.02
C GLY A 208 0.14 -6.47 25.19
N ILE A 209 0.66 -6.22 23.99
CA ILE A 209 1.21 -7.28 23.13
C ILE A 209 2.44 -7.90 23.79
N ARG A 210 3.32 -7.09 24.38
CA ARG A 210 4.48 -7.59 25.14
C ARG A 210 4.06 -8.41 26.36
N LYS A 211 3.12 -7.88 27.15
CA LYS A 211 2.59 -8.60 28.32
C LYS A 211 2.00 -9.96 27.91
N ARG A 212 1.18 -9.99 26.86
CA ARG A 212 0.59 -11.24 26.33
C ARG A 212 1.67 -12.20 25.82
N TYR A 213 2.74 -11.68 25.21
CA TYR A 213 3.86 -12.51 24.77
C TYR A 213 4.57 -13.19 25.94
N GLU A 214 4.79 -12.47 27.04
CA GLU A 214 5.36 -13.02 28.28
C GLU A 214 4.44 -14.09 28.91
N GLU A 215 3.12 -13.85 28.92
CA GLU A 215 2.13 -14.83 29.40
C GLU A 215 2.11 -16.12 28.56
N LEU A 216 2.28 -16.01 27.23
CA LEU A 216 2.27 -17.16 26.31
C LEU A 216 3.63 -17.85 26.19
N ASN A 217 4.72 -17.18 26.54
CA ASN A 217 6.09 -17.71 26.49
C ASN A 217 6.78 -17.47 27.83
N PRO A 218 6.30 -18.10 28.93
CA PRO A 218 7.02 -18.04 30.20
C PRO A 218 8.41 -18.62 29.97
N GLY A 219 9.44 -17.81 30.23
CA GLY A 219 10.82 -18.27 30.12
C GLY A 219 11.09 -19.47 31.05
N PRO A 220 12.20 -20.19 30.86
CA PRO A 220 12.56 -21.34 31.70
C PRO A 220 13.05 -20.89 33.09
N SER A 221 12.18 -20.27 33.90
CA SER A 221 12.44 -20.01 35.33
C SER A 221 11.19 -19.48 36.03
N SER A 222 10.28 -20.40 36.36
CA SER A 222 9.50 -20.33 37.60
C SER A 222 8.85 -21.69 37.83
N LYS A 223 9.68 -22.70 38.09
CA LYS A 223 9.22 -23.80 38.94
C LYS A 223 9.42 -23.34 40.40
N PRO A 224 8.42 -23.49 41.27
CA PRO A 224 8.57 -23.24 42.70
C PRO A 224 9.62 -24.17 43.32
#